data_AF-A0A397J1N0-F1
#
_entry.id   AF-A0A397J1N0-F1
#
_cell.length_a   1.000
_cell.length_b   1.000
_cell.length_c   1.000
_cell.angle_alpha   90.00
_cell.angle_beta   90.00
_cell.angle_gamma   90.00
#
_symmetry.space_group_name_H-M   'P 1'
#
loop_
_entity.id
_entity.type
_entity.pdbx_description
1 polymer ?
#
loop_
_entity_poly.entity_id
_entity_poly.type
_entity_poly.pdbx_seq_one_letter_code
_entity_poly.pdbx_strand_id
1 'polypeptide(L)'
;MSSPKYQLQLITAGNFISTLHYGPFAINWWIFYNSKISKYENFLYIPIRVNMKVQIVLNKTKFIIRTIYDKTNIMQPGYICENDDDSQIYLTASEAINKAYKKLFDTETWFSGLSIMGFDNENIIETLLHGVSFQPFKIQVDTLSIFISNLGTTSIKNNNSIQLGYQASVIFKFRGKQSLFVQTINVNNYQIDIFYKNEKIANYNGISFDEVWKKTGVLKKYSGETLFGISHQSTINSINKKK
;
A
#
# COMPACT_ATOMS: atom_id res chain seq x y z
N MET A 1 9.14 -24.44 7.12
CA MET A 1 8.57 -24.84 8.42
C MET A 1 7.17 -24.29 8.49
N SER A 2 6.16 -25.15 8.54
CA SER A 2 4.77 -24.72 8.67
C SER A 2 4.56 -24.15 10.07
N SER A 3 4.18 -22.87 10.14
CA SER A 3 3.70 -22.22 11.36
C SER A 3 2.61 -23.09 11.99
N PRO A 4 2.47 -23.13 13.33
CA PRO A 4 1.32 -23.78 13.96
C PRO A 4 0.05 -23.24 13.28
N LYS A 5 -0.81 -24.14 12.76
CA LYS A 5 -2.09 -23.75 12.16
C LYS A 5 -2.99 -23.24 13.29
N TYR A 6 -2.85 -21.97 13.62
CA TYR A 6 -3.78 -21.28 14.49
C TYR A 6 -5.18 -21.39 13.88
N GLN A 7 -6.20 -21.53 14.72
CA GLN A 7 -7.57 -21.46 14.25
C GLN A 7 -7.89 -20.00 13.91
N LEU A 8 -7.67 -19.66 12.64
CA LEU A 8 -7.78 -18.32 12.10
C LEU A 8 -9.03 -18.21 11.23
N GLN A 9 -9.81 -17.16 11.47
CA GLN A 9 -11.07 -16.92 10.77
C GLN A 9 -11.21 -15.43 10.44
N LEU A 10 -11.43 -15.12 9.17
CA LEU A 10 -11.83 -13.78 8.75
C LEU A 10 -13.29 -13.56 9.18
N ILE A 11 -13.52 -12.64 10.12
CA ILE A 11 -14.87 -12.29 10.58
C ILE A 11 -15.53 -11.35 9.56
N THR A 12 -14.78 -10.35 9.09
CA THR A 12 -15.22 -9.46 8.02
C THR A 12 -14.03 -9.04 7.18
N ALA A 13 -14.23 -9.02 5.86
CA ALA A 13 -13.25 -8.53 4.90
C ALA A 13 -12.99 -7.03 5.04
N GLY A 14 -13.92 -6.28 5.64
CA GLY A 14 -13.83 -4.83 5.72
C GLY A 14 -14.02 -4.13 4.37
N ASN A 15 -13.76 -2.83 4.38
CA ASN A 15 -14.06 -1.91 3.29
C ASN A 15 -12.80 -1.58 2.48
N PHE A 16 -12.92 -1.71 1.16
CA PHE A 16 -11.96 -1.16 0.21
C PHE A 16 -12.30 0.31 -0.02
N ILE A 17 -11.44 1.22 0.43
CA ILE A 17 -11.64 2.67 0.30
C ILE A 17 -10.69 3.21 -0.77
N SER A 18 -11.23 3.60 -1.93
CA SER A 18 -10.46 4.03 -3.10
C SER A 18 -9.44 5.15 -2.78
N THR A 19 -9.83 6.13 -1.96
CA THR A 19 -8.94 7.25 -1.57
C THR A 19 -7.74 6.83 -0.71
N LEU A 20 -7.81 5.67 -0.03
CA LEU A 20 -6.68 5.12 0.73
C LEU A 20 -5.85 4.16 -0.12
N HIS A 21 -6.53 3.28 -0.86
CA HIS A 21 -5.88 2.20 -1.61
C HIS A 21 -5.27 2.68 -2.93
N TYR A 22 -5.77 3.78 -3.51
CA TYR A 22 -5.21 4.37 -4.73
C TYR A 22 -4.76 5.83 -4.54
N GLY A 23 -4.90 6.39 -3.34
CA GLY A 23 -4.48 7.76 -3.03
C GLY A 23 -2.98 7.90 -2.72
N PRO A 24 -2.54 9.07 -2.23
CA PRO A 24 -1.12 9.41 -2.11
C PRO A 24 -0.30 8.43 -1.25
N PHE A 25 -0.91 7.85 -0.22
CA PHE A 25 -0.25 6.91 0.69
C PHE A 25 -0.54 5.44 0.38
N ALA A 26 -1.05 5.15 -0.82
CA ALA A 26 -1.44 3.80 -1.23
C ALA A 26 -0.36 2.76 -0.92
N ILE A 27 0.94 3.07 -1.07
CA ILE A 27 2.04 2.14 -0.79
C ILE A 27 1.97 1.46 0.60
N ASN A 28 1.33 2.09 1.59
CA ASN A 28 1.17 1.57 2.95
C ASN A 28 -0.14 0.81 3.17
N TRP A 29 -1.08 0.85 2.22
CA TRP A 29 -2.39 0.20 2.27
C TRP A 29 -2.43 -1.13 1.49
N TRP A 30 -1.27 -1.60 1.03
CA TRP A 30 -1.13 -2.90 0.36
C TRP A 30 0.04 -3.68 0.94
N ILE A 31 -0.18 -4.97 1.17
CA ILE A 31 0.85 -5.92 1.57
C ILE A 31 1.38 -6.62 0.34
N PHE A 32 2.69 -6.54 0.16
CA PHE A 32 3.39 -7.36 -0.81
C PHE A 32 3.56 -8.77 -0.23
N TYR A 33 3.00 -9.75 -0.91
CA TYR A 33 3.20 -11.16 -0.60
C TYR A 33 3.85 -11.86 -1.79
N ASN A 34 5.02 -12.43 -1.55
CA ASN A 34 5.69 -13.29 -2.53
C ASN A 34 5.14 -14.70 -2.38
N SER A 35 4.06 -14.97 -3.09
CA SER A 35 3.41 -16.28 -3.05
C SER A 35 3.96 -17.17 -4.15
N LYS A 36 4.29 -18.42 -3.81
CA LYS A 36 4.22 -19.55 -4.74
C LYS A 36 2.85 -20.24 -4.63
N ILE A 37 1.76 -19.49 -4.45
CA ILE A 37 0.40 -20.04 -4.48
C ILE A 37 0.14 -20.48 -5.92
N SER A 38 -0.33 -21.72 -6.09
CA SER A 38 -0.44 -22.40 -7.39
C SER A 38 -1.32 -21.67 -8.44
N LYS A 39 -2.16 -20.72 -8.02
CA LYS A 39 -2.99 -19.88 -8.91
C LYS A 39 -2.35 -18.55 -9.31
N TYR A 40 -1.33 -18.07 -8.59
CA TYR A 40 -0.71 -16.76 -8.84
C TYR A 40 0.78 -16.98 -9.14
N GLU A 41 1.14 -17.06 -10.42
CA GLU A 41 2.53 -17.23 -10.86
C GLU A 41 3.44 -16.03 -10.51
N ASN A 42 2.88 -14.92 -9.99
CA ASN A 42 3.56 -13.65 -9.76
C ASN A 42 3.31 -13.07 -8.36
N PHE A 43 4.14 -12.09 -8.01
CA PHE A 43 4.00 -11.25 -6.82
C PHE A 43 2.60 -10.65 -6.67
N LEU A 44 2.08 -10.66 -5.44
CA LEU A 44 0.73 -10.21 -5.14
C LEU A 44 0.73 -9.00 -4.21
N TYR A 45 -0.06 -7.98 -4.54
CA TYR A 45 -0.40 -6.90 -3.63
C TYR A 45 -1.81 -7.13 -3.08
N ILE A 46 -1.89 -7.40 -1.78
CA ILE A 46 -3.14 -7.67 -1.08
C ILE A 46 -3.58 -6.40 -0.35
N PRO A 47 -4.83 -5.92 -0.51
CA PRO A 47 -5.26 -4.69 0.12
C PRO A 47 -5.47 -4.87 1.63
N ILE A 48 -5.02 -3.89 2.41
CA ILE A 48 -5.32 -3.80 3.84
C ILE A 48 -6.63 -3.03 4.01
N ARG A 49 -7.75 -3.77 4.09
CA ARG A 49 -9.08 -3.16 4.12
C ARG A 49 -9.42 -2.55 5.48
N VAL A 50 -10.11 -1.41 5.47
CA VAL A 50 -10.53 -0.71 6.70
C VAL A 50 -11.67 -1.48 7.37
N ASN A 51 -11.62 -1.64 8.70
CA ASN A 51 -12.53 -2.49 9.47
C ASN A 51 -12.48 -3.99 9.10
N MET A 52 -11.42 -4.44 8.43
CA MET A 52 -11.12 -5.88 8.36
C MET A 52 -10.94 -6.42 9.77
N LYS A 53 -11.60 -7.54 10.10
CA LYS A 53 -11.47 -8.22 11.39
C LYS A 53 -11.07 -9.67 11.21
N VAL A 54 -10.05 -10.09 11.93
CA VAL A 54 -9.61 -11.49 11.97
C VAL A 54 -9.66 -11.98 13.40
N GLN A 55 -10.26 -13.15 13.58
CA GLN A 55 -10.24 -13.89 14.83
C GLN A 55 -9.14 -14.93 14.79
N ILE A 56 -8.40 -15.04 15.87
CA ILE A 56 -7.39 -16.08 16.08
C ILE A 56 -7.55 -16.68 17.48
N VAL A 57 -7.43 -17.99 17.62
CA VAL A 57 -7.41 -18.66 18.93
C VAL A 57 -5.97 -18.90 19.36
N LEU A 58 -5.56 -18.27 20.45
CA LEU A 58 -4.23 -18.40 21.05
C LEU A 58 -4.40 -18.77 22.53
N ASN A 59 -3.69 -19.81 22.99
CA ASN A 59 -3.81 -20.32 24.35
C ASN A 59 -5.27 -20.52 24.82
N LYS A 60 -6.11 -21.11 23.95
CA LYS A 60 -7.55 -21.33 24.16
C LYS A 60 -8.40 -20.05 24.31
N THR A 61 -7.81 -18.86 24.15
CA THR A 61 -8.51 -17.58 24.16
C THR A 61 -8.66 -17.04 22.74
N LYS A 62 -9.84 -16.48 22.44
CA LYS A 62 -10.11 -15.81 21.17
C LYS A 62 -9.56 -14.39 21.21
N PHE A 63 -8.75 -14.04 20.24
CA PHE A 63 -8.30 -12.69 19.98
C PHE A 63 -8.92 -12.18 18.69
N ILE A 64 -9.38 -10.94 18.68
CA ILE A 64 -9.87 -10.27 17.47
C ILE A 64 -8.96 -9.08 17.17
N ILE A 65 -8.36 -9.08 15.99
CA ILE A 65 -7.59 -7.95 15.48
C ILE A 65 -8.41 -7.23 14.42
N ARG A 66 -8.54 -5.92 14.58
CA ARG A 66 -9.26 -5.03 13.66
C ARG A 66 -8.33 -4.00 13.05
N THR A 67 -8.32 -3.92 11.72
CA THR A 67 -7.70 -2.83 10.98
C THR A 67 -8.58 -1.60 11.06
N ILE A 68 -8.00 -0.44 11.33
CA ILE A 68 -8.71 0.85 11.36
C ILE A 68 -8.02 1.89 10.47
N TYR A 69 -8.82 2.87 10.05
CA TYR A 69 -8.31 4.11 9.50
C TYR A 69 -8.28 5.16 10.62
N ASP A 70 -7.08 5.53 11.04
CA ASP A 70 -6.87 6.59 12.02
C ASP A 70 -6.68 7.93 11.30
N LYS A 71 -7.56 8.90 11.58
CA LYS A 71 -7.49 10.23 10.99
C LYS A 71 -6.24 11.01 11.44
N THR A 72 -5.64 10.65 12.57
CA THR A 72 -4.39 11.27 13.04
C THR A 72 -3.17 10.72 12.30
N ASN A 73 -3.27 9.48 11.81
CA ASN A 73 -2.24 8.82 11.01
C ASN A 73 -2.76 8.29 9.67
N ILE A 74 -3.06 9.22 8.76
CA ILE A 74 -3.64 8.90 7.44
C ILE A 74 -2.70 8.12 6.52
N MET A 75 -1.40 8.07 6.83
CA MET A 75 -0.41 7.43 5.98
C MET A 75 -0.53 5.92 5.95
N GLN A 76 -0.99 5.30 7.03
CA GLN A 76 -0.95 3.85 7.18
C GLN A 76 -2.15 3.35 7.99
N PRO A 77 -2.49 2.06 7.87
CA PRO A 77 -3.48 1.46 8.76
C PRO A 77 -3.02 1.50 10.22
N GLY A 78 -4.00 1.66 11.12
CA GLY A 78 -3.86 1.34 12.53
C GLY A 78 -4.47 -0.03 12.84
N TYR A 79 -4.07 -0.62 13.95
CA TYR A 79 -4.55 -1.93 14.38
C TYR A 79 -4.98 -1.87 15.85
N ILE A 80 -6.12 -2.48 16.15
CA ILE A 80 -6.64 -2.63 17.50
C ILE A 80 -6.81 -4.12 17.78
N CYS A 81 -6.43 -4.56 18.97
CA CYS A 81 -6.89 -5.83 19.51
C CYS A 81 -8.14 -5.58 20.35
N GLU A 82 -9.27 -6.19 20.01
CA GLU A 82 -10.54 -5.95 20.73
C GLU A 82 -10.55 -6.60 22.13
N ASN A 83 -9.54 -7.40 22.45
CA ASN A 83 -9.28 -7.95 23.78
C ASN A 83 -8.41 -7.04 24.64
N ASP A 84 -7.94 -5.92 24.09
CA ASP A 84 -7.19 -4.91 24.84
C ASP A 84 -8.16 -3.83 25.32
N ASP A 85 -8.36 -3.76 26.63
CA ASP A 85 -9.35 -2.88 27.27
C ASP A 85 -9.08 -1.38 27.02
N ASP A 86 -7.83 -1.03 26.74
CA ASP A 86 -7.39 0.36 26.56
C ASP A 86 -7.78 0.96 25.19
N SER A 87 -8.37 0.18 24.29
CA SER A 87 -8.67 0.58 22.91
C SER A 87 -7.47 1.20 22.17
N GLN A 88 -6.26 0.81 22.56
CA GLN A 88 -5.02 1.38 22.05
C GLN A 88 -4.86 1.07 20.55
N ILE A 89 -4.47 2.09 19.79
CA ILE A 89 -4.16 1.97 18.37
C ILE A 89 -2.67 1.68 18.23
N TYR A 90 -2.35 0.56 17.57
CA TYR A 90 -1.00 0.11 17.29
C TYR A 90 -0.66 0.31 15.81
N LEU A 91 0.63 0.43 15.51
CA LEU A 91 1.11 0.64 14.14
C LEU A 91 1.13 -0.66 13.32
N THR A 92 1.14 -1.82 13.98
CA THR A 92 1.16 -3.13 13.33
C THR A 92 0.23 -4.13 14.02
N ALA A 93 -0.29 -5.10 13.27
CA ALA A 93 -1.07 -6.20 13.82
C ALA A 93 -0.26 -7.06 14.81
N SER A 94 1.05 -7.26 14.56
CA SER A 94 1.95 -7.97 15.48
C SER A 94 2.05 -7.28 16.83
N GLU A 95 2.12 -5.95 16.84
CA GLU A 95 2.21 -5.20 18.09
C GLU A 95 0.90 -5.29 18.86
N ALA A 96 -0.24 -5.11 18.18
CA ALA A 96 -1.56 -5.17 18.81
C ALA A 96 -1.80 -6.49 19.54
N ILE A 97 -1.53 -7.62 18.87
CA ILE A 97 -1.73 -8.95 19.45
C ILE A 97 -0.70 -9.30 20.53
N ASN A 98 0.59 -9.00 20.32
CA ASN A 98 1.63 -9.35 21.31
C ASN A 98 1.46 -8.55 22.61
N LYS A 99 1.04 -7.29 22.51
CA LYS A 99 0.73 -6.45 23.68
C LYS A 99 -0.50 -6.96 24.41
N ALA A 100 -1.60 -7.24 23.70
CA ALA A 100 -2.81 -7.82 24.31
C ALA A 100 -2.52 -9.18 24.96
N TYR A 101 -1.77 -10.05 24.29
CA TYR A 101 -1.38 -11.36 24.81
C TYR A 101 -0.53 -11.24 26.09
N LYS A 102 0.47 -10.35 26.09
CA LYS A 102 1.31 -10.09 27.27
C LYS A 102 0.47 -9.58 28.43
N LYS A 103 -0.46 -8.63 28.21
CA LYS A 103 -1.35 -8.12 29.27
C LYS A 103 -2.21 -9.24 29.87
N LEU A 104 -2.72 -10.15 29.04
CA LEU A 104 -3.65 -11.19 29.50
C LEU A 104 -2.96 -12.38 30.21
N PHE A 105 -1.75 -12.77 29.78
CA PHE A 105 -1.07 -13.97 30.26
C PHE A 105 0.28 -13.71 30.94
N ASP A 106 0.67 -12.44 31.09
CA ASP A 106 2.00 -12.02 31.58
C ASP A 106 3.17 -12.75 30.92
N THR A 107 3.01 -13.05 29.62
CA THR A 107 3.98 -13.83 28.84
C THR A 107 4.37 -13.10 27.57
N GLU A 108 5.67 -12.98 27.32
CA GLU A 108 6.17 -12.45 26.06
C GLU A 108 6.14 -13.52 24.96
N THR A 109 5.45 -13.21 23.87
CA THR A 109 5.36 -14.07 22.67
C THR A 109 5.43 -13.19 21.44
N TRP A 110 6.00 -13.73 20.36
CA TRP A 110 6.21 -12.98 19.11
C TRP A 110 5.40 -13.61 17.98
N PHE A 111 4.19 -13.11 17.77
CA PHE A 111 3.35 -13.50 16.65
C PHE A 111 3.56 -12.57 15.45
N SER A 112 3.55 -13.16 14.24
CA SER A 112 3.66 -12.44 12.97
C SER A 112 2.31 -11.86 12.54
N GLY A 113 2.24 -10.54 12.37
CA GLY A 113 1.05 -9.83 11.90
C GLY A 113 0.57 -10.30 10.52
N LEU A 114 1.47 -10.73 9.63
CA LEU A 114 1.08 -11.30 8.34
C LEU A 114 0.24 -12.57 8.52
N SER A 115 0.73 -13.50 9.33
CA SER A 115 0.04 -14.77 9.58
C SER A 115 -1.22 -14.56 10.42
N ILE A 116 -1.20 -13.68 11.41
CA ILE A 116 -2.37 -13.39 12.27
C ILE A 116 -3.49 -12.71 11.51
N MET A 117 -3.16 -11.88 10.51
CA MET A 117 -4.16 -11.24 9.66
C MET A 117 -4.57 -12.13 8.48
N GLY A 118 -3.98 -13.32 8.34
CA GLY A 118 -4.32 -14.27 7.29
C GLY A 118 -3.83 -13.88 5.90
N PHE A 119 -2.78 -13.05 5.79
CA PHE A 119 -2.18 -12.67 4.50
C PHE A 119 -1.34 -13.77 3.86
N ASP A 120 -1.23 -14.93 4.52
CA ASP A 120 -0.66 -16.18 4.01
C ASP A 120 -1.75 -17.26 3.77
N ASN A 121 -3.04 -16.93 3.96
CA ASN A 121 -4.17 -17.83 3.76
C ASN A 121 -4.89 -17.54 2.44
N GLU A 122 -4.85 -18.48 1.50
CA GLU A 122 -5.39 -18.34 0.14
C GLU A 122 -6.86 -17.90 0.11
N ASN A 123 -7.73 -18.50 0.95
CA ASN A 123 -9.16 -18.18 0.97
C ASN A 123 -9.42 -16.74 1.46
N ILE A 124 -8.64 -16.28 2.43
CA ILE A 124 -8.71 -14.90 2.93
C ILE A 124 -8.20 -13.94 1.86
N ILE A 125 -7.08 -14.26 1.23
CA ILE A 125 -6.50 -13.46 0.14
C ILE A 125 -7.53 -13.30 -0.99
N GLU A 126 -8.13 -14.39 -1.47
CA GLU A 126 -9.18 -14.35 -2.51
C GLU A 126 -10.34 -13.44 -2.10
N THR A 127 -10.79 -13.53 -0.85
CA THR A 127 -11.85 -12.66 -0.29
C THR A 127 -11.44 -11.19 -0.27
N LEU A 128 -10.19 -10.88 0.12
CA LEU A 128 -9.67 -9.51 0.17
C LEU A 128 -9.41 -8.91 -1.21
N LEU A 129 -9.22 -9.74 -2.24
CA LEU A 129 -9.09 -9.30 -3.62
C LEU A 129 -10.44 -9.14 -4.34
N HIS A 130 -11.52 -9.73 -3.80
CA HIS A 130 -12.83 -9.65 -4.43
C HIS A 130 -13.33 -8.19 -4.56
N GLY A 131 -13.63 -7.76 -5.79
CA GLY A 131 -14.07 -6.39 -6.08
C GLY A 131 -12.94 -5.35 -6.19
N VAL A 132 -11.67 -5.78 -6.16
CA VAL A 132 -10.52 -4.90 -6.44
C VAL A 132 -10.37 -4.71 -7.95
N SER A 133 -10.54 -3.48 -8.42
CA SER A 133 -10.49 -3.14 -9.86
C SER A 133 -9.08 -3.10 -10.46
N PHE A 134 -8.06 -2.86 -9.63
CA PHE A 134 -6.67 -2.79 -10.04
C PHE A 134 -5.77 -3.16 -8.87
N GLN A 135 -4.83 -4.07 -9.10
CA GLN A 135 -3.79 -4.37 -8.12
C GLN A 135 -2.55 -3.54 -8.47
N PRO A 136 -2.01 -2.78 -7.51
CA PRO A 136 -0.80 -2.01 -7.75
C PRO A 136 0.41 -2.94 -7.91
N PHE A 137 1.50 -2.40 -8.43
CA PHE A 137 2.75 -3.13 -8.57
C PHE A 137 3.94 -2.19 -8.42
N LYS A 138 5.13 -2.77 -8.21
CA LYS A 138 6.39 -2.04 -8.22
C LYS A 138 7.16 -2.34 -9.49
N ILE A 139 7.82 -1.32 -10.01
CA ILE A 139 8.85 -1.43 -11.04
C ILE A 139 10.20 -1.04 -10.43
N GLN A 140 11.28 -1.54 -11.02
CA GLN A 140 12.64 -1.19 -10.62
C GLN A 140 13.28 -0.34 -11.73
N VAL A 141 13.88 0.77 -11.32
CA VAL A 141 14.67 1.66 -12.20
C VAL A 141 15.98 1.92 -11.48
N ASP A 142 17.05 1.24 -11.92
CA ASP A 142 18.30 1.12 -11.17
C ASP A 142 18.07 0.68 -9.71
N THR A 143 18.23 1.62 -8.77
CA THR A 143 18.07 1.45 -7.32
C THR A 143 16.73 1.98 -6.81
N LEU A 144 15.94 2.61 -7.68
CA LEU A 144 14.64 3.18 -7.35
C LEU A 144 13.55 2.13 -7.51
N SER A 145 12.73 2.01 -6.47
CA SER A 145 11.51 1.22 -6.52
C SER A 145 10.31 2.16 -6.64
N ILE A 146 9.68 2.16 -7.81
CA ILE A 146 8.52 3.02 -8.11
C ILE A 146 7.26 2.17 -7.96
N PHE A 147 6.35 2.60 -7.09
CA PHE A 147 5.07 1.96 -6.81
C PHE A 147 3.96 2.59 -7.64
N ILE A 148 3.35 1.82 -8.54
CA ILE A 148 2.27 2.27 -9.42
C ILE A 148 0.94 1.95 -8.75
N SER A 149 0.23 2.98 -8.29
CA SER A 149 -1.02 2.83 -7.54
C SER A 149 -2.26 3.04 -8.38
N ASN A 150 -2.17 3.78 -9.49
CA ASN A 150 -3.27 3.96 -10.42
C ASN A 150 -2.74 4.12 -11.84
N LEU A 151 -3.33 3.41 -12.79
CA LEU A 151 -2.98 3.54 -14.21
C LEU A 151 -3.68 4.71 -14.91
N GLY A 152 -4.68 5.32 -14.27
CA GLY A 152 -5.51 6.35 -14.90
C GLY A 152 -6.39 5.80 -16.02
N THR A 153 -6.96 6.72 -16.80
CA THR A 153 -7.73 6.45 -18.01
C THR A 153 -7.04 7.08 -19.22
N THR A 154 -7.09 6.40 -20.36
CA THR A 154 -6.50 6.94 -21.59
C THR A 154 -7.37 8.09 -22.10
N SER A 155 -6.75 9.26 -22.30
CA SER A 155 -7.37 10.45 -22.87
C SER A 155 -6.46 11.03 -23.95
N ILE A 156 -7.01 11.80 -24.89
CA ILE A 156 -6.25 12.44 -25.98
C ILE A 156 -6.11 13.92 -25.65
N LYS A 157 -4.86 14.42 -25.68
CA LYS A 157 -4.54 15.83 -25.50
C LYS A 157 -3.48 16.24 -26.52
N ASN A 158 -3.75 17.29 -27.31
CA ASN A 158 -2.83 17.78 -28.34
C ASN A 158 -2.29 16.66 -29.25
N ASN A 159 -3.18 15.77 -29.71
CA ASN A 159 -2.87 14.58 -30.51
C ASN A 159 -2.01 13.49 -29.83
N ASN A 160 -1.72 13.63 -28.53
CA ASN A 160 -0.98 12.63 -27.75
C ASN A 160 -1.90 11.93 -26.74
N SER A 161 -1.70 10.62 -26.53
CA SER A 161 -2.39 9.87 -25.49
C SER A 161 -1.79 10.13 -24.12
N ILE A 162 -2.61 10.51 -23.14
CA ILE A 162 -2.22 10.67 -21.74
C ILE A 162 -3.00 9.69 -20.87
N GLN A 163 -2.41 9.29 -19.73
CA GLN A 163 -3.10 8.50 -18.71
C GLN A 163 -3.62 9.42 -17.60
N LEU A 164 -4.81 9.99 -17.79
CA LEU A 164 -5.40 10.92 -16.85
C LEU A 164 -5.72 10.23 -15.52
N GLY A 165 -5.26 10.79 -14.40
CA GLY A 165 -5.40 10.18 -13.08
C GLY A 165 -4.40 9.07 -12.78
N TYR A 166 -3.40 8.87 -13.65
CA TYR A 166 -2.25 8.02 -13.35
C TYR A 166 -1.57 8.51 -12.07
N GLN A 167 -1.21 7.58 -11.20
CA GLN A 167 -0.49 7.88 -9.97
C GLN A 167 0.57 6.82 -9.69
N ALA A 168 1.75 7.33 -9.34
CA ALA A 168 2.87 6.53 -8.91
C ALA A 168 3.57 7.20 -7.72
N SER A 169 4.40 6.45 -7.01
CA SER A 169 5.18 6.99 -5.91
C SER A 169 6.55 6.37 -5.80
N VAL A 170 7.51 7.14 -5.27
CA VAL A 170 8.87 6.70 -5.02
C VAL A 170 9.35 7.26 -3.68
N ILE A 171 10.07 6.44 -2.92
CA ILE A 171 10.69 6.87 -1.67
C ILE A 171 12.11 7.30 -1.97
N PHE A 172 12.44 8.56 -1.69
CA PHE A 172 13.78 9.10 -1.92
C PHE A 172 14.12 10.18 -0.88
N LYS A 173 15.42 10.47 -0.74
CA LYS A 173 15.90 11.50 0.20
C LYS A 173 15.67 12.90 -0.39
N PHE A 174 14.90 13.73 0.31
CA PHE A 174 14.65 15.14 -0.04
C PHE A 174 15.06 16.03 1.13
N ARG A 175 15.94 17.01 0.88
CA ARG A 175 16.45 17.94 1.91
C ARG A 175 16.92 17.24 3.20
N GLY A 176 17.65 16.13 3.04
CA GLY A 176 18.17 15.36 4.17
C GLY A 176 17.23 14.28 4.74
N LYS A 177 15.95 14.24 4.37
CA LYS A 177 14.93 13.37 4.96
C LYS A 177 14.39 12.34 3.96
N GLN A 178 14.20 11.09 4.38
CA GLN A 178 13.51 10.10 3.57
C GLN A 178 12.04 10.51 3.41
N SER A 179 11.62 10.75 2.17
CA SER A 179 10.34 11.36 1.84
C SER A 179 9.63 10.55 0.76
N LEU A 180 8.31 10.59 0.76
CA LEU A 180 7.47 9.97 -0.25
C LEU A 180 7.15 11.00 -1.34
N PHE A 181 7.59 10.73 -2.55
CA PHE A 181 7.23 11.50 -3.73
C PHE A 181 6.01 10.82 -4.35
N VAL A 182 4.90 11.54 -4.46
CA VAL A 182 3.68 11.10 -5.13
C VAL A 182 3.54 11.90 -6.39
N GLN A 183 3.53 11.23 -7.53
CA GLN A 183 3.48 11.86 -8.84
C GLN A 183 2.19 11.49 -9.55
N THR A 184 1.52 12.50 -10.11
CA THR A 184 0.17 12.37 -10.69
C THR A 184 0.11 13.05 -12.05
N ILE A 185 -0.58 12.40 -12.99
CA ILE A 185 -0.91 12.99 -14.30
C ILE A 185 -2.33 13.57 -14.22
N ASN A 186 -2.45 14.89 -14.29
CA ASN A 186 -3.72 15.60 -14.32
C ASN A 186 -4.04 16.08 -15.74
N VAL A 187 -5.24 16.65 -15.92
CA VAL A 187 -5.70 17.15 -17.24
C VAL A 187 -4.72 18.17 -17.81
N ASN A 188 -4.27 19.11 -16.97
CA ASN A 188 -3.52 20.27 -17.42
C ASN A 188 -2.03 20.22 -17.10
N ASN A 189 -1.61 19.40 -16.13
CA ASN A 189 -0.25 19.40 -15.63
C ASN A 189 0.18 18.02 -15.10
N TYR A 190 1.48 17.92 -14.84
CA TYR A 190 2.11 16.86 -14.09
C TYR A 190 2.45 17.41 -12.72
N GLN A 191 2.05 16.69 -11.67
CA GLN A 191 2.21 17.13 -10.28
C GLN A 191 3.12 16.16 -9.53
N ILE A 192 3.96 16.70 -8.66
CA ILE A 192 4.70 15.95 -7.64
C ILE A 192 4.40 16.57 -6.28
N ASP A 193 3.79 15.79 -5.41
CA ASP A 193 3.68 16.08 -3.98
C ASP A 193 4.77 15.33 -3.22
N ILE A 194 5.46 16.02 -2.31
CA ILE A 194 6.48 15.40 -1.45
C ILE A 194 5.97 15.41 -0.02
N PHE A 195 5.94 14.24 0.59
CA PHE A 195 5.51 14.04 1.97
C PHE A 195 6.66 13.60 2.85
N TYR A 196 6.75 14.16 4.04
CA TYR A 196 7.60 13.66 5.12
C TYR A 196 6.72 13.42 6.33
N LYS A 197 6.64 12.16 6.76
CA LYS A 197 5.56 11.71 7.66
C LYS A 197 4.20 12.14 7.07
N ASN A 198 3.26 12.55 7.92
CA ASN A 198 1.88 12.86 7.51
C ASN A 198 1.73 14.25 6.88
N GLU A 199 2.83 14.98 6.67
CA GLU A 199 2.82 16.36 6.19
C GLU A 199 3.31 16.46 4.75
N LYS A 200 2.55 17.21 3.93
CA LYS A 200 3.01 17.63 2.61
C LYS A 200 4.02 18.76 2.79
N ILE A 201 5.28 18.51 2.43
CA ILE A 201 6.40 19.45 2.61
C ILE A 201 6.79 20.19 1.33
N ALA A 202 6.35 19.73 0.17
CA ALA A 202 6.51 20.43 -1.10
C ALA A 202 5.46 19.99 -2.12
N ASN A 203 5.17 20.87 -3.07
CA ASN A 203 4.34 20.62 -4.24
C ASN A 203 5.01 21.26 -5.46
N TYR A 204 5.06 20.52 -6.56
CA TYR A 204 5.59 20.99 -7.84
C TYR A 204 4.62 20.65 -8.96
N ASN A 205 4.45 21.57 -9.90
CA ASN A 205 3.69 21.36 -11.12
C ASN A 205 4.56 21.65 -12.34
N GLY A 206 4.38 20.92 -13.42
CA GLY A 206 5.03 21.15 -14.72
C GLY A 206 4.13 20.78 -15.89
N ILE A 207 4.48 21.24 -17.09
CA ILE A 207 3.75 20.92 -18.32
C ILE A 207 4.27 19.65 -19.00
N SER A 208 5.39 19.10 -18.51
CA SER A 208 5.96 17.81 -18.91
C SER A 208 6.54 17.05 -17.71
N PHE A 209 6.79 15.75 -17.89
CA PHE A 209 7.43 14.91 -16.87
C PHE A 209 8.81 15.44 -16.45
N ASP A 210 9.64 15.85 -17.41
CA ASP A 210 10.98 16.38 -17.14
C ASP A 210 10.93 17.72 -16.42
N GLU A 211 9.99 18.61 -16.80
CA GLU A 211 9.89 19.92 -16.17
C GLU A 211 9.53 19.79 -14.68
N VAL A 212 8.54 18.97 -14.34
CA VAL A 212 8.13 18.80 -12.93
C VAL A 212 9.24 18.16 -12.10
N TRP A 213 9.95 17.17 -12.64
CA TRP A 213 11.07 16.53 -11.93
C TRP A 213 12.28 17.46 -11.79
N LYS A 214 12.62 18.25 -12.81
CA LYS A 214 13.69 19.27 -12.71
C LYS A 214 13.44 20.25 -11.57
N LYS A 215 12.18 20.67 -11.34
CA LYS A 215 11.79 21.58 -10.24
C LYS A 215 12.04 20.98 -8.85
N THR A 216 12.04 19.66 -8.69
CA THR A 216 12.37 19.01 -7.41
C THR A 216 13.84 19.17 -7.03
N GLY A 217 14.73 19.38 -8.01
CA GLY A 217 16.18 19.50 -7.78
C GLY A 217 16.91 18.19 -7.42
N VAL A 218 16.22 17.05 -7.39
CA VAL A 218 16.81 15.72 -7.10
C VAL A 218 16.64 14.79 -8.29
N LEU A 219 17.31 13.62 -8.25
CA LEU A 219 17.19 12.57 -9.28
C LEU A 219 17.43 13.04 -10.72
N LYS A 220 18.22 14.12 -10.90
CA LYS A 220 18.45 14.81 -12.19
C LYS A 220 19.06 13.95 -13.29
N LYS A 221 19.61 12.78 -12.95
CA LYS A 221 20.20 11.83 -13.92
C LYS A 221 19.15 11.03 -14.69
N TYR A 222 17.90 10.99 -14.22
CA TYR A 222 16.80 10.27 -14.84
C TYR A 222 15.92 11.22 -15.64
N SER A 223 15.33 10.74 -16.74
CA SER A 223 14.22 11.45 -17.38
C SER A 223 12.97 11.38 -16.50
N GLY A 224 12.10 12.37 -16.64
CA GLY A 224 10.82 12.41 -15.96
C GLY A 224 9.94 11.22 -16.33
N GLU A 225 9.94 10.77 -17.59
CA GLU A 225 9.18 9.59 -18.02
C GLU A 225 9.61 8.32 -17.28
N THR A 226 10.93 8.14 -17.14
CA THR A 226 11.52 7.02 -16.39
C THR A 226 11.13 7.08 -14.92
N LEU A 227 11.19 8.26 -14.29
CA LEU A 227 10.78 8.45 -12.89
C LEU A 227 9.28 8.29 -12.69
N PHE A 228 8.46 8.69 -13.67
CA PHE A 228 7.03 8.40 -13.69
C PHE A 228 6.73 6.92 -13.81
N GLY A 229 7.65 6.13 -14.38
CA GLY A 229 7.47 4.71 -14.60
C GLY A 229 6.50 4.37 -15.73
N ILE A 230 6.09 5.39 -16.50
CA ILE A 230 5.05 5.26 -17.54
C ILE A 230 5.55 4.50 -18.76
N SER A 231 6.84 4.65 -19.08
CA SER A 231 7.52 3.98 -20.19
C SER A 231 8.05 2.58 -19.85
N HIS A 232 7.91 2.14 -18.59
CA HIS A 232 8.36 0.81 -18.18
C HIS A 232 7.45 -0.28 -18.78
N GLN A 233 8.03 -1.37 -19.29
CA GLN A 233 7.29 -2.43 -19.99
C GLN A 233 6.13 -3.01 -19.15
N SER A 234 6.34 -3.25 -17.86
CA SER A 234 5.27 -3.72 -16.94
C SER A 234 4.10 -2.74 -16.83
N THR A 235 4.38 -1.43 -16.88
CA THR A 235 3.35 -0.39 -16.85
C THR A 235 2.58 -0.34 -18.16
N ILE A 236 3.29 -0.35 -19.29
CA ILE A 236 2.68 -0.39 -20.63
C ILE A 236 1.78 -1.62 -20.79
N ASN A 237 2.27 -2.80 -20.40
CA ASN A 237 1.49 -4.04 -20.45
C ASN A 237 0.22 -3.94 -19.60
N SER A 238 0.32 -3.36 -18.39
CA SER A 238 -0.83 -3.18 -17.50
C SER A 238 -1.85 -2.18 -18.04
N ILE A 239 -1.40 -1.10 -18.70
CA ILE A 239 -2.28 -0.13 -19.37
C ILE A 239 -3.02 -0.79 -20.54
N ASN A 240 -2.32 -1.59 -21.35
CA ASN A 240 -2.92 -2.24 -22.52
C ASN A 240 -3.94 -3.32 -22.13
N LYS A 241 -3.78 -4.00 -20.98
CA LYS A 241 -4.77 -4.95 -20.46
C LYS A 241 -6.08 -4.30 -19.99
N LYS A 242 -6.10 -2.98 -19.75
CA LYS A 242 -7.32 -2.24 -19.35
C LYS A 242 -8.17 -1.79 -20.54
N LYS A 243 -7.62 -1.81 -21.77
CA LYS A 243 -8.37 -1.50 -23.00
C LYS A 243 -9.22 -2.69 -23.42
#